data_AF-A0A1C5FXL1-F1
#
_entry.id   AF-A0A1C5FXL1-F1
#
_cell.length_a   1.000
_cell.length_b   1.000
_cell.length_c   1.000
_cell.angle_alpha   90.00
_cell.angle_beta   90.00
_cell.angle_gamma   90.00
#
_symmetry.space_group_name_H-M   'P 1'
#
loop_
_entity.id
_entity.type
_entity.pdbx_description
1 polymer ?
#
loop_
_entity_poly.entity_id
_entity_poly.type
_entity_poly.pdbx_seq_one_letter_code
_entity_poly.pdbx_strand_id
1 'polypeptide(L)'
;MSPRLDDTRTEPSGSTRTTVSSAPLPEQFTPDADAPAAVGHLFDELPELSDLPEIPPYDTVAPVDARALSKTLFERLQVLEEGTHEYAYVRNTLVELNLALVKFAASRFRSRSEPMEDIVQVGTIGLI
;
A
#
# COMPACT_ATOMS: atom_id res chain seq x y z
N MET A 1 53.62 50.11 18.18
CA MET A 1 52.93 50.07 16.87
C MET A 1 51.55 49.48 17.08
N SER A 2 50.50 50.26 16.90
CA SER A 2 49.14 49.73 16.63
C SER A 2 49.13 49.06 15.25
N PRO A 3 48.23 48.10 14.98
CA PRO A 3 46.81 48.39 14.74
C PRO A 3 45.87 47.35 15.41
N ARG A 4 44.80 47.75 16.11
CA ARG A 4 43.43 47.96 15.61
C ARG A 4 42.94 46.92 14.60
N LEU A 5 41.97 46.11 15.03
CA LEU A 5 40.76 45.70 14.30
C LEU A 5 39.76 45.14 15.32
N ASP A 6 39.01 46.06 15.93
CA ASP A 6 37.62 45.76 16.30
C ASP A 6 36.83 45.69 15.00
N ASP A 7 36.06 44.62 14.78
CA ASP A 7 34.69 44.73 14.25
C ASP A 7 33.92 43.39 14.31
N THR A 8 32.98 43.38 15.24
CA THR A 8 31.61 42.82 15.21
C THR A 8 31.35 41.43 14.60
N ARG A 9 31.06 40.44 15.48
CA ARG A 9 30.03 39.44 15.20
C ARG A 9 29.37 38.86 16.46
N THR A 10 28.23 39.45 16.79
CA THR A 10 27.00 38.84 17.31
C THR A 10 27.11 37.60 18.22
N GLU A 11 26.82 37.82 19.49
CA GLU A 11 26.36 36.83 20.46
C GLU A 11 25.21 35.96 19.92
N PRO A 12 25.31 34.62 19.85
CA PRO A 12 24.14 33.78 19.78
C PRO A 12 23.52 33.66 21.18
N SER A 13 22.51 34.49 21.39
CA SER A 13 21.52 34.33 22.45
C SER A 13 20.89 32.94 22.42
N GLY A 14 20.62 32.37 23.60
CA GLY A 14 19.56 31.37 23.75
C GLY A 14 19.99 29.91 23.64
N SER A 15 20.64 29.43 24.70
CA SER A 15 20.56 28.04 25.14
C SER A 15 19.09 27.61 25.22
N THR A 16 18.62 26.81 24.27
CA THR A 16 17.51 25.87 24.49
C THR A 16 17.98 24.50 24.05
N ARG A 17 18.71 23.85 24.96
CA ARG A 17 18.92 22.41 24.94
C ARG A 17 17.54 21.76 25.14
N THR A 18 16.82 21.54 24.04
CA THR A 18 15.69 20.63 24.04
C THR A 18 16.26 19.25 24.30
N THR A 19 16.11 18.81 25.54
CA THR A 19 16.26 17.42 25.93
C THR A 19 15.30 16.61 25.06
N VAL A 20 15.84 15.78 24.17
CA VAL A 20 15.10 14.67 23.61
C VAL A 20 14.75 13.79 24.81
N SER A 21 13.54 13.98 25.33
CA SER A 21 12.93 13.12 26.33
C SER A 21 12.74 11.78 25.66
N SER A 22 13.51 10.80 26.10
CA SER A 22 13.43 9.40 25.72
C SER A 22 12.01 8.87 25.98
N ALA A 23 11.15 8.97 24.98
CA ALA A 23 9.96 8.15 24.90
C ALA A 23 10.42 6.72 24.60
N PRO A 24 9.89 5.69 25.29
CA PRO A 24 10.19 4.32 24.92
C PRO A 24 9.68 4.08 23.50
N LEU A 25 10.53 3.48 22.66
CA LEU A 25 10.16 2.96 21.36
C LEU A 25 8.95 2.03 21.53
N PRO A 26 7.92 2.07 20.66
CA PRO A 26 6.94 1.00 20.64
C PRO A 26 7.69 -0.30 20.39
N GLU A 27 7.51 -1.27 21.29
CA GLU A 27 8.11 -2.60 21.20
C GLU A 27 7.86 -3.16 19.81
N GLN A 28 8.96 -3.45 19.10
CA GLN A 28 8.91 -4.21 17.86
C GLN A 28 8.25 -5.54 18.18
N PHE A 29 7.15 -5.84 17.49
CA PHE A 29 6.53 -7.15 17.52
C PHE A 29 7.58 -8.18 17.07
N THR A 30 8.17 -8.86 18.03
CA THR A 30 9.02 -10.02 17.80
C THR A 30 8.09 -11.22 17.83
N PRO A 31 7.78 -11.84 16.67
CA PRO A 31 7.00 -13.06 16.70
C PRO A 31 7.86 -14.11 17.39
N ASP A 32 7.41 -14.60 18.54
CA ASP A 32 7.96 -15.79 19.18
C ASP A 32 8.03 -16.89 18.12
N ALA A 33 9.23 -17.43 17.91
CA ALA A 33 9.54 -18.41 16.86
C ALA A 33 8.91 -19.80 17.11
N ASP A 34 7.94 -19.90 18.02
CA ASP A 34 7.23 -21.12 18.38
C ASP A 34 5.70 -20.92 18.54
N ALA A 35 5.16 -19.81 18.03
CA ALA A 35 3.71 -19.61 17.99
C ALA A 35 3.09 -20.47 16.86
N PRO A 36 2.11 -21.35 17.15
CA PRO A 36 1.46 -22.15 16.12
C PRO A 36 0.75 -21.22 15.13
N ALA A 37 0.92 -21.51 13.84
CA ALA A 37 0.43 -20.76 12.69
C ALA A 37 -1.12 -20.68 12.61
N ALA A 38 -1.74 -19.94 13.52
CA ALA A 38 -3.18 -19.74 13.59
C ALA A 38 -3.61 -18.35 13.08
N VAL A 39 -2.98 -17.85 12.02
CA VAL A 39 -3.47 -16.65 11.30
C VAL A 39 -4.48 -17.04 10.21
N GLY A 40 -4.72 -18.34 9.99
CA GLY A 40 -5.59 -18.85 8.91
C GLY A 40 -7.11 -18.85 9.18
N HIS A 41 -7.58 -18.60 10.41
CA HIS A 41 -8.99 -18.87 10.77
C HIS A 41 -9.81 -17.65 11.23
N LEU A 42 -9.24 -16.44 11.30
CA LEU A 42 -10.01 -15.26 11.75
C LEU A 42 -11.09 -14.82 10.74
N PHE A 43 -11.08 -15.36 9.52
CA PHE A 43 -12.08 -15.09 8.48
C PHE A 43 -13.15 -16.20 8.35
N ASP A 44 -13.08 -17.27 9.16
CA ASP A 44 -13.91 -18.47 9.02
C ASP A 44 -15.35 -18.31 9.56
N GLU A 45 -15.67 -17.18 10.21
CA GLU A 45 -16.94 -16.98 10.94
C GLU A 45 -17.88 -15.92 10.32
N LEU A 46 -17.65 -15.50 9.07
CA LEU A 46 -18.59 -14.66 8.32
C LEU A 46 -19.38 -15.52 7.31
N PRO A 47 -20.55 -16.07 7.68
CA PRO A 47 -21.35 -16.94 6.81
C PRO A 47 -21.76 -16.28 5.48
N GLU A 48 -21.75 -14.94 5.39
CA GLU A 48 -22.06 -14.21 4.16
C GLU A 48 -20.93 -14.25 3.10
N LEU A 49 -19.70 -14.65 3.46
CA LEU A 49 -18.59 -14.75 2.50
C LEU A 49 -18.44 -16.14 1.87
N SER A 50 -19.12 -17.16 2.42
CA SER A 50 -18.99 -18.56 1.99
C SER A 50 -19.65 -18.83 0.63
N ASP A 51 -20.61 -18.00 0.22
CA ASP A 51 -21.32 -18.11 -1.07
C ASP A 51 -20.69 -17.24 -2.18
N LEU A 52 -19.58 -16.56 -1.90
CA LEU A 52 -18.84 -15.81 -2.90
C LEU A 52 -17.90 -16.75 -3.69
N PRO A 53 -17.89 -16.70 -5.03
CA PRO A 53 -17.05 -17.57 -5.83
C PRO A 53 -15.56 -17.31 -5.55
N GLU A 54 -14.79 -18.33 -5.14
CA GLU A 54 -13.34 -18.17 -4.90
C GLU A 54 -12.60 -17.65 -6.16
N ILE A 55 -11.84 -16.57 -6.00
CA ILE A 55 -11.12 -15.95 -7.12
C ILE A 55 -9.73 -16.57 -7.20
N PRO A 56 -9.34 -17.15 -8.35
CA PRO A 56 -8.01 -17.70 -8.53
C PRO A 56 -6.93 -16.59 -8.47
N PRO A 57 -5.69 -16.91 -8.07
CA PRO A 57 -4.58 -15.96 -8.02
C PRO A 57 -4.39 -15.22 -9.35
N TYR A 58 -4.22 -13.89 -9.29
CA TYR A 58 -4.22 -13.01 -10.48
C TYR A 58 -3.11 -13.32 -11.50
N ASP A 59 -2.04 -14.00 -11.09
CA ASP A 59 -0.92 -14.43 -11.94
C ASP A 59 -1.19 -15.73 -12.71
N THR A 60 -2.27 -16.44 -12.37
CA THR A 60 -2.68 -17.70 -13.01
C THR A 60 -3.77 -17.51 -14.08
N VAL A 61 -4.42 -16.33 -14.13
CA VAL A 61 -5.49 -16.05 -15.09
C VAL A 61 -4.91 -15.58 -16.43
N ALA A 62 -5.30 -16.24 -17.53
CA ALA A 62 -4.86 -15.81 -18.85
C ALA A 62 -5.40 -14.39 -19.17
N PRO A 63 -4.65 -13.54 -19.89
CA PRO A 63 -5.05 -12.15 -20.12
C PRO A 63 -6.40 -11.96 -20.84
N VAL A 64 -6.81 -12.94 -21.65
CA VAL A 64 -8.11 -12.92 -22.34
C VAL A 64 -9.25 -13.23 -21.36
N ASP A 65 -9.05 -14.21 -20.49
CA ASP A 65 -10.02 -14.60 -19.47
C ASP A 65 -10.18 -13.51 -18.41
N ALA A 66 -9.08 -12.87 -17.99
CA ALA A 66 -9.12 -11.73 -17.06
C ALA A 66 -9.94 -10.55 -17.61
N ARG A 67 -9.84 -10.26 -18.92
CA ARG A 67 -10.65 -9.20 -19.56
C ARG A 67 -12.13 -9.55 -19.61
N ALA A 68 -12.46 -10.80 -19.96
CA ALA A 68 -13.83 -11.27 -19.99
C ALA A 68 -14.47 -11.21 -18.60
N LEU A 69 -13.77 -11.72 -17.57
CA LEU A 69 -14.20 -11.67 -16.18
C LEU A 69 -14.34 -10.22 -15.68
N SER A 70 -13.37 -9.36 -15.96
CA SER A 70 -13.43 -7.95 -15.57
C SER A 70 -14.67 -7.25 -16.13
N LYS A 71 -15.07 -7.56 -17.38
CA LYS A 71 -16.27 -6.98 -17.97
C LYS A 71 -17.53 -7.31 -17.16
N THR A 72 -17.72 -8.59 -16.83
CA THR A 72 -18.88 -9.03 -16.02
C THR A 72 -18.85 -8.42 -14.62
N LEU A 73 -17.68 -8.31 -14.00
CA LEU A 73 -17.53 -7.69 -12.68
C LEU A 73 -17.83 -6.19 -12.71
N PHE A 74 -17.43 -5.45 -13.76
CA PHE A 74 -17.80 -4.04 -13.92
C PHE A 74 -19.32 -3.86 -14.07
N GLU A 75 -19.99 -4.73 -14.84
CA GLU A 75 -21.45 -4.70 -14.97
C GLU A 75 -22.13 -4.97 -13.62
N ARG A 76 -21.61 -5.90 -12.83
CA ARG A 76 -22.11 -6.17 -11.47
C ARG A 76 -21.85 -4.99 -10.51
N LEU A 77 -20.66 -4.37 -10.57
CA LEU A 77 -20.30 -3.25 -9.70
C LEU A 77 -21.25 -2.05 -9.89
N GLN A 78 -21.76 -1.83 -11.11
CA GLN A 78 -22.69 -0.74 -11.42
C GLN A 78 -24.05 -0.84 -10.71
N VAL A 79 -24.47 -2.06 -10.34
CA VAL A 79 -25.78 -2.28 -9.72
C VAL A 79 -25.68 -2.50 -8.20
N LEU A 80 -24.48 -2.70 -7.67
CA LEU A 80 -24.25 -2.88 -6.24
C LEU A 80 -24.20 -1.52 -5.53
N GLU A 81 -24.76 -1.48 -4.32
CA GLU A 81 -24.71 -0.30 -3.46
C GLU A 81 -23.32 -0.15 -2.83
N GLU A 82 -22.76 1.07 -2.94
CA GLU A 82 -21.48 1.40 -2.33
C GLU A 82 -21.55 1.30 -0.80
N GLY A 83 -20.50 0.75 -0.18
CA GLY A 83 -20.43 0.51 1.27
C GLY A 83 -20.91 -0.88 1.70
N THR A 84 -21.46 -1.68 0.79
CA THR A 84 -21.78 -3.09 1.06
C THR A 84 -20.55 -4.00 0.95
N HIS A 85 -20.58 -5.15 1.63
CA HIS A 85 -19.54 -6.17 1.51
C HIS A 85 -19.40 -6.68 0.07
N GLU A 86 -20.51 -6.87 -0.64
CA GLU A 86 -20.51 -7.32 -2.03
C GLU A 86 -19.84 -6.30 -2.96
N TYR A 87 -20.11 -5.01 -2.78
CA TYR A 87 -19.45 -3.95 -3.54
C TYR A 87 -17.94 -3.96 -3.31
N ALA A 88 -17.51 -4.03 -2.04
CA ALA A 88 -16.10 -4.09 -1.68
C ALA A 88 -15.42 -5.34 -2.28
N TYR A 89 -16.09 -6.48 -2.22
CA TYR A 89 -15.61 -7.73 -2.78
C TYR A 89 -15.38 -7.61 -4.30
N VAL A 90 -16.41 -7.22 -5.07
CA VAL A 90 -16.32 -7.10 -6.53
C VAL A 90 -15.26 -6.08 -6.95
N ARG A 91 -15.17 -4.94 -6.24
CA ARG A 91 -14.13 -3.94 -6.50
C ARG A 91 -12.73 -4.50 -6.22
N ASN A 92 -12.52 -5.17 -5.09
CA ASN A 92 -11.22 -5.75 -4.75
C ASN A 92 -10.81 -6.83 -5.77
N THR A 93 -11.75 -7.67 -6.22
CA THR A 93 -11.52 -8.64 -7.31
C THR A 93 -11.04 -7.95 -8.59
N LEU A 94 -11.69 -6.84 -8.98
CA LEU A 94 -11.30 -6.07 -10.15
C LEU A 94 -9.88 -5.50 -10.01
N VAL A 95 -9.52 -4.99 -8.82
CA VAL A 95 -8.16 -4.50 -8.53
C VAL A 95 -7.14 -5.64 -8.67
N GLU A 96 -7.41 -6.80 -8.06
CA GLU A 96 -6.50 -7.95 -8.11
C GLU A 96 -6.27 -8.46 -9.54
N LEU A 97 -7.36 -8.66 -10.31
CA LEU A 97 -7.28 -9.10 -11.71
C LEU A 97 -6.48 -8.14 -12.59
N ASN A 98 -6.49 -6.85 -12.28
CA ASN A 98 -5.85 -5.81 -13.10
C ASN A 98 -4.47 -5.39 -12.59
N LEU A 99 -3.95 -6.00 -11.51
CA LEU A 99 -2.61 -5.69 -11.01
C LEU A 99 -1.50 -6.01 -12.02
N ALA A 100 -1.68 -7.07 -12.82
CA ALA A 100 -0.75 -7.41 -13.91
C ALA A 100 -0.66 -6.30 -14.97
N LEU A 101 -1.77 -5.59 -15.24
CA LEU A 101 -1.80 -4.46 -16.16
C LEU A 101 -0.99 -3.28 -15.62
N VAL A 102 -1.05 -3.01 -14.31
CA VAL A 102 -0.24 -1.98 -13.65
C VAL A 102 1.24 -2.26 -13.84
N LYS A 103 1.68 -3.50 -13.55
CA LYS A 103 3.09 -3.92 -13.73
C LYS A 103 3.52 -3.78 -15.20
N PHE A 104 2.66 -4.17 -16.14
CA PHE A 104 2.93 -4.03 -17.58
C PHE A 104 3.06 -2.55 -18.00
N ALA A 105 2.15 -1.69 -17.55
CA ALA A 105 2.16 -0.26 -17.85
C ALA A 105 3.38 0.44 -17.24
N ALA A 106 3.70 0.15 -15.97
CA ALA A 106 4.86 0.65 -15.25
C ALA A 106 6.17 0.31 -15.97
N SER A 107 6.23 -0.85 -16.63
CA SER A 107 7.42 -1.29 -17.37
C SER A 107 7.86 -0.34 -18.50
N ARG A 108 6.97 0.55 -18.99
CA ARG A 108 7.29 1.58 -20.00
C ARG A 108 8.10 2.75 -19.41
N PHE A 109 8.13 2.89 -18.09
CA PHE A 109 8.83 3.97 -17.38
C PHE A 109 10.21 3.55 -16.84
N ARG A 110 10.74 2.38 -17.26
CA ARG A 110 12.05 1.84 -16.85
C ARG A 110 13.25 2.77 -17.04
N SER A 111 13.18 3.75 -17.94
CA SER A 111 14.26 4.71 -18.20
C SER A 111 14.18 5.99 -17.36
N ARG A 112 13.23 6.08 -16.43
CA ARG A 112 13.09 7.22 -15.51
C ARG A 112 14.03 7.08 -14.31
N SER A 113 14.26 8.19 -13.60
CA SER A 113 15.07 8.23 -12.38
C SER A 113 14.37 7.68 -11.14
N GLU A 114 13.04 7.57 -11.18
CA GLU A 114 12.25 7.06 -10.05
C GLU A 114 12.39 5.54 -9.90
N PRO A 115 12.39 5.00 -8.67
CA PRO A 115 12.35 3.56 -8.42
C PRO A 115 11.14 2.90 -9.10
N MET A 116 11.33 1.70 -9.67
CA MET A 116 10.24 0.96 -10.32
C MET A 116 9.11 0.64 -9.34
N GLU A 117 9.44 0.39 -8.07
CA GLU A 117 8.47 0.13 -7.01
C GLU A 117 7.53 1.32 -6.82
N ASP A 118 8.06 2.54 -6.75
CA ASP A 118 7.27 3.78 -6.59
C ASP A 118 6.31 3.98 -7.78
N ILE A 119 6.76 3.67 -8.99
CA ILE A 119 5.92 3.75 -10.20
C ILE A 119 4.78 2.72 -10.14
N VAL A 120 5.08 1.49 -9.71
CA VAL A 120 4.06 0.45 -9.53
C VAL A 120 3.10 0.83 -8.41
N GLN A 121 3.56 1.45 -7.32
CA GLN A 121 2.70 1.92 -6.24
C GLN A 121 1.74 3.01 -6.72
N VAL A 122 2.24 4.05 -7.40
CA VAL A 122 1.38 5.10 -7.98
C VAL A 122 0.38 4.50 -8.97
N GLY A 123 0.83 3.56 -9.81
CA GLY A 123 -0.06 2.85 -10.73
C GLY A 123 -1.13 2.01 -10.03
N THR A 124 -0.80 1.45 -8.85
CA THR A 124 -1.75 0.68 -8.03
C THR A 124 -2.75 1.61 -7.34
N ILE A 125 -2.31 2.78 -6.85
CA ILE A 125 -3.22 3.81 -6.31
C ILE A 125 -4.16 4.32 -7.41
N GLY A 126 -3.67 4.50 -8.64
CA GLY A 126 -4.52 4.90 -9.76
C GLY A 126 -5.48 3.83 -10.27
N LEU A 127 -5.31 2.57 -9.83
CA LEU A 127 -6.21 1.47 -10.13
C LEU A 127 -7.38 1.36 -9.13
N ILE A 128 -7.15 1.73 -7.87
CA ILE A 128 -8.12 1.66 -6.76
C ILE A 128 -9.06 2.86 -6.81
#